data_AF-A0AB38AW91-F1
#
_entry.id   AF-A0AB38AW91-F1
#
_cell.length_a   1.000
_cell.length_b   1.000
_cell.length_c   1.000
_cell.angle_alpha   90.00
_cell.angle_beta   90.00
_cell.angle_gamma   90.00
#
_symmetry.space_group_name_H-M   'P 1'
#
loop_
_entity.id
_entity.type
_entity.pdbx_description
1 polymer ?
#
loop_
_entity_poly.entity_id
_entity_poly.type
_entity_poly.pdbx_seq_one_letter_code
_entity_poly.pdbx_strand_id
1 'polypeptide(L)'
;MDASNDSAAILAEHLRANGVAVVWTDATALSASHPLHSAACEDITAEADRYVTSYGYEVGQYGDEREAARRISHLVGARSGHESLPVDVEAISATIRRALCLGSGRPEHDALTELEEELRGHIALLLPEVRESARHLWPNSIDAHRLKARLDGIERQTRQGLGQGTLSAHVQVHQLARDCQYLLTRHTAECRR
;
A
#
# COMPACT_ATOMS: atom_id res chain seq x y z
N MET A 1 -8.35 42.89 -4.55
CA MET A 1 -7.80 42.03 -3.50
C MET A 1 -8.65 40.78 -3.52
N ASP A 2 -8.15 39.75 -4.21
CA ASP A 2 -8.87 38.49 -4.44
C ASP A 2 -8.88 37.68 -3.15
N ALA A 3 -10.03 37.57 -2.50
CA ALA A 3 -10.21 36.77 -1.30
C ALA A 3 -9.71 35.31 -1.48
N SER A 4 -9.80 34.78 -2.71
CA SER A 4 -9.30 33.44 -3.07
C SER A 4 -7.78 33.30 -2.94
N ASN A 5 -7.01 34.37 -3.19
CA ASN A 5 -5.54 34.35 -3.06
C ASN A 5 -5.13 34.37 -1.58
N ASP A 6 -5.78 35.22 -0.76
CA ASP A 6 -5.52 35.29 0.68
C ASP A 6 -5.89 33.96 1.38
N SER A 7 -7.01 33.35 1.01
CA SER A 7 -7.44 32.04 1.52
C SER A 7 -6.50 30.89 1.09
N ALA A 8 -5.96 30.91 -0.13
CA ALA A 8 -4.98 29.91 -0.55
C ALA A 8 -3.67 30.05 0.26
N ALA A 9 -3.25 31.28 0.59
CA ALA A 9 -2.06 31.54 1.38
C ALA A 9 -2.19 31.00 2.82
N ILE A 10 -3.35 31.22 3.45
CA ILE A 10 -3.67 30.69 4.79
C ILE A 10 -3.68 29.15 4.78
N LEU A 11 -4.28 28.53 3.76
CA LEU A 11 -4.27 27.08 3.58
C LEU A 11 -2.83 26.54 3.45
N ALA A 12 -1.99 27.19 2.64
CA ALA A 12 -0.60 26.80 2.45
C ALA A 12 0.22 26.86 3.74
N GLU A 13 -0.05 27.84 4.60
CA GLU A 13 0.58 27.95 5.92
C GLU A 13 0.18 26.79 6.83
N HIS A 14 -1.10 26.44 6.89
CA HIS A 14 -1.58 25.30 7.65
C HIS A 14 -1.04 23.95 7.11
N LEU A 15 -0.90 23.79 5.80
CA LEU A 15 -0.29 22.59 5.21
C LEU A 15 1.17 22.43 5.63
N ARG A 16 1.96 23.51 5.59
CA ARG A 16 3.35 23.49 6.07
C ARG A 16 3.45 23.19 7.56
N ALA A 17 2.53 23.72 8.37
CA ALA A 17 2.47 23.42 9.80
C ALA A 17 2.17 21.94 10.11
N ASN A 18 1.50 21.23 9.19
CA ASN A 18 1.28 19.78 9.27
C ASN A 18 2.44 18.96 8.65
N GLY A 19 3.54 19.60 8.25
CA GLY A 19 4.69 18.94 7.65
C GLY A 19 4.50 18.54 6.19
N VAL A 20 3.54 19.15 5.48
CA VAL A 20 3.31 18.94 4.05
C VAL A 20 4.12 19.96 3.25
N ALA A 21 4.83 19.51 2.22
CA ALA A 21 5.52 20.39 1.29
C ALA A 21 4.51 21.00 0.31
N VAL A 22 4.59 22.30 0.06
CA VAL A 22 3.64 23.01 -0.81
C VAL A 22 4.39 23.75 -1.90
N VAL A 23 4.02 23.46 -3.15
CA VAL A 23 4.52 24.11 -4.37
C VAL A 23 3.35 24.83 -5.03
N TRP A 24 3.48 26.14 -5.25
CA TRP A 24 2.45 26.91 -5.95
C TRP A 24 2.50 26.61 -7.46
N THR A 25 1.36 26.27 -8.05
CA THR A 25 1.23 26.06 -9.49
C THR A 25 0.65 27.30 -10.18
N ASP A 26 -0.30 27.97 -9.52
CA ASP A 26 -0.90 29.25 -9.96
C ASP A 26 -1.27 30.13 -8.75
N ALA A 27 -1.85 31.30 -9.00
CA ALA A 27 -2.29 32.24 -7.94
C ALA A 27 -3.38 31.67 -7.01
N THR A 28 -4.14 30.67 -7.47
CA THR A 28 -5.20 30.01 -6.70
C THR A 28 -5.02 28.49 -6.66
N ALA A 29 -3.93 27.95 -7.21
CA ALA A 29 -3.67 26.52 -7.23
C ALA A 29 -2.31 26.20 -6.60
N LEU A 30 -2.28 25.13 -5.81
CA LEU A 30 -1.09 24.65 -5.12
C LEU A 30 -1.05 23.13 -5.15
N SER A 31 0.15 22.59 -5.30
CA SER A 31 0.45 21.17 -5.18
C SER A 31 0.99 20.88 -3.79
N ALA A 32 0.34 19.99 -3.06
CA ALA A 32 0.71 19.54 -1.73
C ALA A 32 1.32 18.14 -1.80
N SER A 33 2.56 17.98 -1.32
CA SER A 33 3.30 16.71 -1.38
C SER A 33 3.93 16.33 -0.05
N HIS A 34 4.17 15.03 0.14
CA HIS A 34 4.80 14.54 1.36
C HIS A 34 6.33 14.72 1.28
N PRO A 35 7.00 15.31 2.27
CA PRO A 35 8.44 15.59 2.20
C PRO A 35 9.30 14.32 2.14
N LEU A 36 8.79 13.18 2.65
CA LEU A 36 9.46 11.89 2.57
C LEU A 36 9.07 11.08 1.32
N HIS A 37 8.05 11.51 0.57
CA HIS A 37 7.57 10.80 -0.61
C HIS A 37 7.10 11.77 -1.70
N SER A 38 8.01 12.12 -2.61
CA SER A 38 7.76 13.08 -3.69
C SER A 38 6.75 12.61 -4.74
N ALA A 39 6.41 11.31 -4.79
CA ALA A 39 5.42 10.76 -5.71
C ALA A 39 3.97 11.00 -5.24
N ALA A 40 3.74 11.24 -3.95
CA ALA A 40 2.42 11.53 -3.40
C ALA A 40 2.16 13.05 -3.45
N CYS A 41 1.73 13.58 -4.60
CA CYS A 41 1.36 15.00 -4.78
C CYS A 41 -0.15 15.16 -5.07
N GLU A 42 -0.82 16.05 -4.34
CA GLU A 42 -2.23 16.40 -4.56
C GLU A 42 -2.29 17.82 -5.08
N ASP A 43 -2.96 18.04 -6.20
CA ASP A 43 -3.16 19.37 -6.75
C ASP A 43 -4.50 19.92 -6.26
N ILE A 44 -4.45 21.07 -5.59
CA ILE A 44 -5.59 21.73 -4.98
C ILE A 44 -5.80 23.08 -5.67
N THR A 45 -7.03 23.32 -6.09
CA THR A 45 -7.47 24.60 -6.65
C THR A 45 -8.49 25.24 -5.72
N ALA A 46 -8.28 26.52 -5.42
CA ALA A 46 -9.22 27.34 -4.68
C ALA A 46 -10.22 27.97 -5.67
N GLU A 47 -11.44 27.47 -5.69
CA GLU A 47 -12.51 27.91 -6.59
C GLU A 47 -13.75 28.35 -5.82
N ALA A 48 -14.25 29.54 -6.12
CA ALA A 48 -15.60 29.99 -5.80
C ALA A 48 -16.09 29.87 -4.34
N ASP A 49 -15.17 29.84 -3.35
CA ASP A 49 -15.36 29.62 -1.89
C ASP A 49 -14.91 28.25 -1.34
N ARG A 50 -14.44 27.35 -2.20
CA ARG A 50 -14.06 25.97 -1.87
C ARG A 50 -12.65 25.64 -2.29
N TYR A 51 -12.13 24.58 -1.68
CA TYR A 51 -10.90 23.92 -2.07
C TYR A 51 -11.25 22.59 -2.71
N VAL A 52 -10.85 22.41 -3.97
CA VAL A 52 -11.18 21.23 -4.77
C VAL A 52 -9.90 20.58 -5.25
N THR A 53 -9.85 19.24 -5.24
CA THR A 53 -8.74 18.52 -5.86
C THR A 53 -8.83 18.50 -7.38
N SER A 54 -7.75 18.14 -8.07
CA SER A 54 -7.76 17.89 -9.52
C SER A 54 -8.77 16.82 -9.98
N TYR A 55 -9.23 15.96 -9.05
CA TYR A 55 -10.26 14.95 -9.28
C TYR A 55 -11.70 15.44 -9.01
N GLY A 56 -11.88 16.72 -8.66
CA GLY A 56 -13.20 17.31 -8.40
C GLY A 56 -13.75 17.02 -7.00
N TYR A 57 -12.94 16.52 -6.06
CA TYR A 57 -13.36 16.31 -4.68
C TYR A 57 -13.25 17.60 -3.87
N GLU A 58 -14.33 17.98 -3.19
CA GLU A 58 -14.34 19.10 -2.26
C GLU A 58 -13.60 18.72 -0.96
N VAL A 59 -12.49 19.41 -0.70
CA VAL A 59 -11.63 19.17 0.46
C VAL A 59 -11.90 20.16 1.58
N GLY A 60 -12.63 21.25 1.31
CA GLY A 60 -13.09 22.20 2.32
C GLY A 60 -13.61 23.50 1.73
N GLN A 61 -14.04 24.39 2.62
CA GLN A 61 -14.53 25.73 2.29
C GLN A 61 -13.60 26.80 2.91
N TYR A 62 -13.64 28.02 2.39
CA TYR A 62 -12.95 29.17 2.98
C TYR A 62 -13.43 29.41 4.41
N GLY A 63 -12.51 29.71 5.32
CA GLY A 63 -12.76 29.80 6.76
C GLY A 63 -12.59 28.49 7.54
N ASP A 64 -12.39 27.36 6.85
CA ASP A 64 -12.07 26.06 7.44
C ASP A 64 -10.68 25.55 7.00
N GLU A 65 -9.74 26.46 6.75
CA GLU A 65 -8.42 26.16 6.16
C GLU A 65 -7.62 25.15 7.00
N ARG A 66 -7.82 25.17 8.33
CA ARG A 66 -7.15 24.26 9.25
C ARG A 66 -7.64 22.82 9.09
N GLU A 67 -8.94 22.61 8.91
CA GLU A 67 -9.50 21.27 8.74
C GLU A 67 -9.31 20.80 7.29
N ALA A 68 -9.41 21.71 6.31
CA ALA A 68 -9.02 21.44 4.93
C ALA A 68 -7.56 20.99 4.85
N ALA A 69 -6.63 21.68 5.52
CA ALA A 69 -5.23 21.27 5.59
C ALA A 69 -5.05 19.89 6.26
N ARG A 70 -5.84 19.55 7.27
CA ARG A 70 -5.84 18.21 7.88
C ARG A 70 -6.33 17.13 6.91
N ARG A 71 -7.41 17.38 6.18
CA ARG A 71 -7.92 16.46 5.15
C ARG A 71 -6.92 16.27 4.02
N ILE A 72 -6.31 17.35 3.54
CA ILE A 72 -5.25 17.29 2.51
C ILE A 72 -4.01 16.56 3.05
N SER A 73 -3.56 16.87 4.26
CA SER A 73 -2.45 16.16 4.90
C SER A 73 -2.75 14.68 5.07
N HIS A 74 -4.00 14.33 5.38
CA HIS A 74 -4.44 12.94 5.43
C HIS A 74 -4.48 12.30 4.03
N LEU A 75 -4.93 12.99 2.98
CA LEU A 75 -4.93 12.47 1.60
C LEU A 75 -3.50 12.25 1.06
N VAL A 76 -2.61 13.22 1.29
CA VAL A 76 -1.19 13.16 0.90
C VAL A 76 -0.45 12.08 1.72
N GLY A 77 -0.78 11.95 3.01
CA GLY A 77 -0.26 10.89 3.89
C GLY A 77 -0.89 9.51 3.63
N ALA A 78 -2.15 9.43 3.23
CA ALA A 78 -2.87 8.20 2.90
C ALA A 78 -2.40 7.64 1.56
N ARG A 79 -2.03 8.50 0.59
CA ARG A 79 -1.29 8.04 -0.61
C ARG A 79 0.18 7.71 -0.33
N SER A 80 0.72 8.13 0.83
CA SER A 80 1.97 7.58 1.36
C SER A 80 1.75 6.24 2.09
N GLY A 81 0.50 5.88 2.38
CA GLY A 81 0.07 4.54 2.74
C GLY A 81 -0.32 3.77 1.49
N HIS A 82 0.67 3.30 0.73
CA HIS A 82 0.49 2.31 -0.34
C HIS A 82 -0.59 2.71 -1.37
N GLU A 83 -0.18 3.34 -2.48
CA GLU A 83 -0.60 2.73 -3.74
C GLU A 83 0.12 1.36 -3.83
N SER A 84 -0.37 0.40 -3.03
CA SER A 84 -0.41 -0.98 -3.48
C SER A 84 -1.18 -0.86 -4.79
N LEU A 85 -0.50 -1.07 -5.92
CA LEU A 85 -1.19 -1.52 -7.12
C LEU A 85 -2.26 -2.51 -6.63
N PRO A 86 -3.55 -2.30 -6.95
CA PRO A 86 -4.62 -3.07 -6.36
C PRO A 86 -4.21 -4.53 -6.41
N VAL A 87 -4.06 -5.15 -5.23
CA VAL A 87 -3.55 -6.51 -5.08
C VAL A 87 -4.31 -7.36 -6.08
N ASP A 88 -3.65 -7.72 -7.18
CA ASP A 88 -4.33 -8.40 -8.28
C ASP A 88 -4.54 -9.84 -7.84
N VAL A 89 -5.68 -10.05 -7.18
CA VAL A 89 -6.09 -11.33 -6.62
C VAL A 89 -6.11 -12.39 -7.71
N GLU A 90 -6.43 -12.03 -8.95
CA GLU A 90 -6.49 -12.95 -10.08
C GLU A 90 -5.09 -13.35 -10.54
N ALA A 91 -4.18 -12.38 -10.71
CA ALA A 91 -2.78 -12.64 -11.03
C ALA A 91 -2.08 -13.48 -9.95
N ILE A 92 -2.26 -13.14 -8.67
CA ILE A 92 -1.69 -13.90 -7.54
C ILE A 92 -2.24 -15.32 -7.53
N SER A 93 -3.56 -15.49 -7.72
CA SER A 93 -4.20 -16.81 -7.79
C SER A 93 -3.71 -17.62 -8.98
N ALA A 94 -3.41 -16.99 -10.12
CA ALA A 94 -2.84 -17.65 -11.29
C ALA A 94 -1.40 -18.12 -11.02
N THR A 95 -0.54 -17.29 -10.42
CA THR A 95 0.82 -17.67 -10.02
C THR A 95 0.81 -18.81 -9.00
N ILE A 96 -0.06 -18.77 -7.99
CA ILE A 96 -0.21 -19.86 -7.00
C ILE A 96 -0.61 -21.16 -7.70
N ARG A 97 -1.59 -21.14 -8.60
CA ARG A 97 -2.00 -22.34 -9.36
C ARG A 97 -0.85 -22.90 -10.20
N ARG A 98 -0.12 -22.05 -10.92
CA ARG A 98 1.05 -22.43 -11.72
C ARG A 98 2.12 -23.11 -10.85
N ALA A 99 2.45 -22.51 -9.70
CA ALA A 99 3.41 -23.07 -8.75
C ALA A 99 2.96 -24.42 -8.16
N LEU A 100 1.68 -24.58 -7.84
CA LEU A 100 1.13 -25.83 -7.30
C LEU A 100 1.02 -26.94 -8.35
N CYS A 101 0.76 -26.59 -9.62
CA CYS A 101 0.69 -27.55 -10.72
C CYS A 101 2.07 -28.03 -11.19
N LEU A 102 3.12 -27.23 -11.02
CA LEU A 102 4.50 -27.59 -11.40
C LEU A 102 5.00 -28.89 -10.74
N GLY A 103 4.45 -29.23 -9.55
CA GLY A 103 4.74 -30.47 -8.83
C GLY A 103 4.33 -31.78 -9.49
N SER A 104 3.69 -31.72 -10.65
CA SER A 104 3.35 -32.89 -11.46
C SER A 104 4.39 -33.23 -12.55
N GLY A 105 5.38 -32.35 -12.80
CA GLY A 105 6.41 -32.54 -13.82
C GLY A 105 7.84 -32.59 -13.26
N ARG A 106 8.84 -32.66 -14.15
CA ARG A 106 10.25 -32.39 -13.83
C ARG A 106 10.58 -30.96 -14.30
N PRO A 107 10.29 -29.93 -13.49
CA PRO A 107 10.52 -28.56 -13.89
C PRO A 107 12.00 -28.24 -13.97
N GLU A 108 12.34 -27.37 -14.92
CA GLU A 108 13.67 -26.80 -15.05
C GLU A 108 13.96 -25.87 -13.87
N HIS A 109 15.24 -25.77 -13.49
CA HIS A 109 15.64 -24.96 -12.34
C HIS A 109 15.35 -23.47 -12.54
N ASP A 110 15.47 -22.98 -13.79
CA ASP A 110 15.19 -21.60 -14.15
C ASP A 110 13.70 -21.28 -13.96
N ALA A 111 12.80 -22.18 -14.39
CA ALA A 111 11.36 -22.04 -14.18
C ALA A 111 10.97 -22.03 -12.69
N LEU A 112 11.68 -22.79 -11.85
CA LEU A 112 11.51 -22.74 -10.40
C LEU A 112 12.00 -21.42 -9.80
N THR A 113 13.04 -20.83 -10.39
CA THR A 113 13.60 -19.56 -9.95
C THR A 113 12.68 -18.40 -10.27
N GLU A 114 12.18 -18.32 -11.51
CA GLU A 114 11.18 -17.32 -11.90
C GLU A 114 9.93 -17.38 -11.01
N LEU A 115 9.43 -18.59 -10.72
CA LEU A 115 8.26 -18.75 -9.86
C LEU A 115 8.54 -18.37 -8.40
N GLU A 116 9.75 -18.61 -7.90
CA GLU A 116 10.13 -18.15 -6.57
C GLU A 116 10.19 -16.63 -6.52
N GLU A 117 10.79 -15.97 -7.50
CA GLU A 117 10.85 -14.51 -7.59
C GLU A 117 9.44 -13.90 -7.66
N GLU A 118 8.55 -14.44 -8.52
CA GLU A 118 7.16 -14.00 -8.61
C GLU A 118 6.42 -14.16 -7.27
N LEU A 119 6.52 -15.33 -6.63
CA LEU A 119 5.85 -15.60 -5.35
C LEU A 119 6.39 -14.72 -4.23
N ARG A 120 7.70 -14.42 -4.22
CA ARG A 120 8.31 -13.51 -3.25
C ARG A 120 7.83 -12.09 -3.45
N GLY A 121 7.67 -11.64 -4.69
CA GLY A 121 7.05 -10.35 -5.01
C GLY A 121 5.63 -10.27 -4.48
N HIS A 122 4.81 -11.28 -4.73
CA HIS A 122 3.42 -11.35 -4.23
C HIS A 122 3.35 -11.37 -2.69
N ILE A 123 4.22 -12.12 -2.03
CA ILE A 123 4.32 -12.12 -0.56
C ILE A 123 4.74 -10.74 -0.04
N ALA A 124 5.69 -10.06 -0.68
CA ALA A 124 6.13 -8.73 -0.28
C ALA A 124 5.00 -7.68 -0.37
N LEU A 125 4.07 -7.84 -1.30
CA LEU A 125 2.87 -7.01 -1.41
C LEU A 125 1.81 -7.35 -0.34
N LEU A 126 1.51 -8.65 -0.15
CA LEU A 126 0.44 -9.08 0.75
C LEU A 126 0.77 -8.96 2.25
N LEU A 127 2.05 -9.11 2.62
CA LEU A 127 2.47 -9.24 4.00
C LEU A 127 2.29 -7.94 4.82
N PRO A 128 2.61 -6.74 4.29
CA PRO A 128 2.26 -5.47 4.94
C PRO A 128 0.75 -5.28 5.14
N GLU A 129 -0.07 -5.56 4.12
CA GLU A 129 -1.53 -5.40 4.16
C GLU A 129 -2.17 -6.26 5.27
N VAL A 130 -1.78 -7.53 5.32
CA VAL A 130 -2.28 -8.47 6.35
C VAL A 130 -1.75 -8.10 7.74
N ARG A 131 -0.54 -7.56 7.86
CA ARG A 131 0.00 -7.06 9.14
C ARG A 131 -0.78 -5.86 9.65
N GLU A 132 -1.13 -4.92 8.78
CA GLU A 132 -1.88 -3.72 9.18
C GLU A 132 -3.30 -4.09 9.61
N SER A 133 -3.97 -4.94 8.83
CA SER A 133 -5.28 -5.48 9.21
C SER A 133 -5.24 -6.27 10.53
N ALA A 134 -4.16 -7.02 10.80
CA ALA A 134 -3.94 -7.69 12.06
C ALA A 134 -3.74 -6.74 13.26
N ARG A 135 -3.20 -5.54 13.07
CA ARG A 135 -3.05 -4.52 14.13
C ARG A 135 -4.39 -3.93 14.55
N HIS A 136 -5.36 -3.90 13.64
CA HIS A 136 -6.72 -3.46 13.94
C HIS A 136 -7.55 -4.52 14.67
N LEU A 137 -7.12 -5.79 14.68
CA LEU A 137 -7.69 -6.86 15.51
C LEU A 137 -7.18 -6.75 16.96
N TRP A 138 -8.03 -7.11 17.93
CA TRP A 138 -7.77 -6.93 19.36
C TRP A 138 -6.36 -7.38 19.81
N PRO A 139 -5.51 -6.47 20.33
CA PRO A 139 -4.08 -6.70 20.55
C PRO A 139 -3.70 -7.82 21.54
N ASN A 140 -4.63 -8.25 22.41
CA ASN A 140 -4.32 -9.08 23.59
C ASN A 140 -4.85 -10.52 23.50
N SER A 141 -5.17 -11.00 22.30
CA SER A 141 -5.61 -12.39 22.11
C SER A 141 -4.44 -13.32 21.79
N ILE A 142 -4.54 -14.58 22.23
CA ILE A 142 -3.61 -15.66 21.83
C ILE A 142 -3.55 -15.77 20.30
N ASP A 143 -4.65 -15.47 19.62
CA ASP A 143 -4.75 -15.50 18.16
C ASP A 143 -3.92 -14.39 17.49
N ALA A 144 -3.86 -13.19 18.07
CA ALA A 144 -2.99 -12.11 17.58
C ALA A 144 -1.50 -12.48 17.67
N HIS A 145 -1.09 -13.10 18.78
CA HIS A 145 0.29 -13.58 18.94
C HIS A 145 0.63 -14.72 17.97
N ARG A 146 -0.28 -15.70 17.80
CA ARG A 146 -0.10 -16.79 16.82
C ARG A 146 -0.02 -16.27 15.39
N LEU A 147 -0.86 -15.29 15.05
CA LEU A 147 -0.85 -14.66 13.73
C LEU A 147 0.47 -13.93 13.48
N LYS A 148 0.92 -13.10 14.42
CA LYS A 148 2.22 -12.42 14.32
C LYS A 148 3.37 -13.42 14.14
N ALA A 149 3.40 -14.49 14.94
CA ALA A 149 4.42 -15.52 14.83
C ALA A 149 4.39 -16.23 13.46
N ARG A 150 3.19 -16.46 12.89
CA ARG A 150 3.04 -17.03 11.54
C ARG A 150 3.57 -16.08 10.47
N LEU A 151 3.23 -14.79 10.52
CA LEU A 151 3.70 -13.78 9.55
C LEU A 151 5.23 -13.62 9.62
N ASP A 152 5.79 -13.58 10.83
CA ASP A 152 7.25 -13.53 11.04
C ASP A 152 7.93 -14.81 10.53
N GLY A 153 7.23 -15.96 10.58
CA GLY A 153 7.68 -17.22 10.00
C GLY A 153 7.72 -17.19 8.47
N ILE A 154 6.64 -16.70 7.83
CA ILE A 154 6.57 -16.52 6.38
C ILE A 154 7.71 -15.61 5.92
N GLU A 155 7.88 -14.44 6.55
CA GLU A 155 8.94 -13.50 6.18
C GLU A 155 10.35 -14.11 6.27
N ARG A 156 10.62 -14.92 7.30
CA ARG A 156 11.90 -15.65 7.40
C ARG A 156 12.05 -16.67 6.27
N GLN A 157 10.98 -17.38 5.91
CA GLN A 157 10.99 -18.36 4.82
C GLN A 157 11.29 -17.69 3.47
N THR A 158 10.71 -16.51 3.23
CA THR A 158 10.95 -15.71 2.01
C THR A 158 12.42 -15.33 1.85
N ARG A 159 13.17 -15.20 2.95
CA ARG A 159 14.59 -14.83 2.94
C ARG A 159 15.53 -16.00 2.69
N GLN A 160 15.10 -17.25 2.86
CA GLN A 160 15.98 -18.43 2.76
C GLN A 160 16.40 -18.78 1.32
N GLY A 161 15.65 -18.34 0.29
CA GLY A 161 15.94 -18.68 -1.11
C GLY A 161 15.67 -20.15 -1.45
N LEU A 162 15.96 -20.54 -2.70
CA LEU A 162 15.67 -21.87 -3.29
C LEU A 162 16.51 -23.05 -2.74
N GLY A 163 17.54 -22.77 -1.95
CA GLY A 163 18.51 -23.79 -1.52
C GLY A 163 19.41 -24.29 -2.67
N GLN A 164 20.20 -25.33 -2.39
CA GLN A 164 21.31 -25.77 -3.26
C GLN A 164 20.94 -26.89 -4.27
N GLY A 165 19.67 -27.32 -4.34
CA GLY A 165 19.28 -28.43 -5.23
C GLY A 165 17.86 -28.32 -5.80
N THR A 166 17.59 -29.02 -6.90
CA THR A 166 16.28 -28.98 -7.59
C THR A 166 15.12 -29.42 -6.70
N LEU A 167 15.32 -30.42 -5.84
CA LEU A 167 14.29 -30.86 -4.90
C LEU A 167 14.03 -29.82 -3.80
N SER A 168 15.08 -29.16 -3.28
CA SER A 168 14.91 -28.09 -2.29
C SER A 168 14.21 -26.87 -2.91
N ALA A 169 14.58 -26.52 -4.15
CA ALA A 169 13.96 -25.45 -4.92
C ALA A 169 12.47 -25.72 -5.14
N HIS A 170 12.13 -26.95 -5.50
CA HIS A 170 10.76 -27.38 -5.69
C HIS A 170 9.93 -27.31 -4.40
N VAL A 171 10.48 -27.80 -3.29
CA VAL A 171 9.83 -27.74 -1.97
C VAL A 171 9.63 -26.27 -1.55
N GLN A 172 10.63 -25.42 -1.79
CA GLN A 172 10.57 -23.99 -1.46
C GLN A 172 9.46 -23.28 -2.24
N VAL A 173 9.39 -23.48 -3.56
CA VAL A 173 8.32 -22.90 -4.40
C VAL A 173 6.93 -23.33 -3.92
N HIS A 174 6.75 -24.60 -3.57
CA HIS A 174 5.49 -25.09 -3.01
C HIS A 174 5.14 -24.50 -1.64
N GLN A 175 6.13 -24.29 -0.77
CA GLN A 175 5.93 -23.66 0.53
C GLN A 175 5.53 -22.19 0.38
N LEU A 176 6.24 -21.45 -0.48
CA LEU A 176 5.92 -20.06 -0.80
C LEU A 176 4.53 -19.93 -1.43
N ALA A 177 4.13 -20.84 -2.31
CA ALA A 177 2.79 -20.85 -2.90
C ALA A 177 1.70 -21.04 -1.82
N ARG A 178 1.92 -21.92 -0.84
CA ARG A 178 0.99 -22.12 0.29
C ARG A 178 0.94 -20.92 1.22
N ASP A 179 2.08 -20.30 1.50
CA ASP A 179 2.14 -19.10 2.33
C ASP A 179 1.45 -17.92 1.63
N CYS A 180 1.64 -17.76 0.32
CA CYS A 180 0.93 -16.78 -0.50
C CYS A 180 -0.59 -17.05 -0.51
N GLN A 181 -1.02 -18.31 -0.66
CA GLN A 181 -2.43 -18.70 -0.57
C GLN A 181 -3.06 -18.37 0.80
N TYR A 182 -2.33 -18.61 1.89
CA TYR A 182 -2.77 -18.24 3.24
C TYR A 182 -2.98 -16.73 3.37
N LEU A 183 -2.00 -15.94 2.91
CA LEU A 183 -2.09 -14.47 2.95
C LEU A 183 -3.25 -13.94 2.10
N LEU A 184 -3.44 -14.49 0.89
CA LEU A 184 -4.52 -14.07 -0.01
C LEU A 184 -5.91 -14.39 0.55
N THR A 185 -6.08 -15.59 1.11
CA THR A 185 -7.34 -15.99 1.76
C THR A 185 -7.69 -15.05 2.91
N ARG A 186 -6.69 -14.60 3.65
CA ARG A 186 -6.88 -13.69 4.77
C ARG A 186 -7.21 -12.27 4.31
N HIS A 187 -6.43 -11.73 3.37
CA HIS A 187 -6.67 -10.42 2.77
C HIS A 187 -8.10 -10.33 2.19
N THR A 188 -8.52 -11.34 1.42
CA THR A 188 -9.89 -11.37 0.85
C THR A 188 -10.99 -11.50 1.91
N ALA A 189 -10.74 -12.15 3.05
CA ALA A 189 -11.69 -12.21 4.16
C ALA A 189 -11.81 -10.87 4.91
N GLU A 190 -10.71 -10.11 4.98
CA GLU A 190 -10.64 -8.80 5.62
C GLU A 190 -11.28 -7.72 4.72
N CYS A 191 -11.05 -7.73 3.39
CA CYS A 191 -11.72 -6.82 2.45
C CYS A 191 -13.24 -7.01 2.32
N ARG A 192 -13.78 -8.16 2.75
CA ARG A 192 -15.23 -8.44 2.73
C ARG A 192 -15.97 -7.97 3.99
N ARG A 193 -15.24 -7.54 5.02
CA ARG A 193 -15.81 -7.02 6.28
C ARG A 193 -16.01 -5.52 6.21
#